data_AF-A0AA37V0L2-F1
#
_entry.id   AF-A0AA37V0L2-F1
#
_cell.length_a   1.000
_cell.length_b   1.000
_cell.length_c   1.000
_cell.angle_alpha   90.00
_cell.angle_beta   90.00
_cell.angle_gamma   90.00
#
_symmetry.space_group_name_H-M   'P 1'
#
loop_
_entity.id
_entity.type
_entity.pdbx_description
1 polymer ?
#
loop_
_entity_poly.entity_id
_entity_poly.type
_entity_poly.pdbx_seq_one_letter_code
_entity_poly.pdbx_strand_id
1 'polypeptide(L)'
;MTYSFRNRFTIFDDRLNIDAHIHELADTGVEHVVLRAGTSGTMIKDTGDLVVEGSRYPDEGSAVAAGREWRRALTVAFARSHAGADFGPDDSVTPSTDMIVPNPPDLFAQMGIDPGDRIVSDEHGLLVVTSEPRPKFFFMQAHGAVARGDEQFVANLNNARERSGQNWSPEKALAHRVVASALRDTNPETQHIQLTTAVEVLLQQQDRPQDVFDVLSQFINDVEQGDEGDIKKRLLDILREDLEESISRAACDQLLAVLTDTYDGKTVDTFFRRVYDMRSRLLHRKRRKKEKRPTPTELSAVHFELLRMVLDFLDASE
;
A
#
# COMPACT_ATOMS: atom_id res chain seq x y z
N MET A 1 -20.00 26.81 5.86
CA MET A 1 -20.21 25.50 5.22
C MET A 1 -18.97 24.70 5.51
N THR A 2 -19.10 23.51 6.07
CA THR A 2 -17.96 22.64 6.38
C THR A 2 -17.99 21.42 5.48
N TYR A 3 -16.84 20.77 5.36
CA TYR A 3 -16.66 19.55 4.61
C TYR A 3 -16.25 18.42 5.56
N SER A 4 -16.60 17.22 5.13
CA SER A 4 -16.24 15.97 5.80
C SER A 4 -15.59 15.06 4.77
N PHE A 5 -14.61 14.28 5.22
CA PHE A 5 -14.10 13.16 4.43
C PHE A 5 -14.62 11.85 4.99
N ARG A 6 -14.73 10.85 4.14
CA ARG A 6 -15.04 9.46 4.48
C ARG A 6 -14.07 8.56 3.73
N ASN A 7 -13.16 7.92 4.45
CA ASN A 7 -12.32 6.86 3.90
C ASN A 7 -12.94 5.52 4.26
N ARG A 8 -13.43 4.83 3.26
CA ARG A 8 -13.89 3.46 3.41
C ARG A 8 -12.83 2.48 2.95
N PHE A 9 -12.63 1.44 3.74
CA PHE A 9 -11.59 0.46 3.50
C PHE A 9 -11.95 -0.90 4.10
N THR A 10 -11.28 -1.93 3.62
CA THR A 10 -11.50 -3.31 4.04
C THR A 10 -10.21 -3.88 4.60
N ILE A 11 -10.29 -4.51 5.76
CA ILE A 11 -9.25 -5.38 6.29
C ILE A 11 -9.67 -6.85 6.13
N PHE A 12 -8.72 -7.66 5.67
CA PHE A 12 -8.96 -9.06 5.29
C PHE A 12 -8.41 -9.96 6.37
N ASP A 13 -9.18 -10.99 6.73
CA ASP A 13 -8.86 -12.02 7.73
C ASP A 13 -8.62 -11.52 9.17
N ASP A 14 -8.33 -10.24 9.35
CA ASP A 14 -8.11 -9.55 10.62
C ASP A 14 -9.31 -8.65 11.00
N ARG A 15 -9.50 -8.44 12.31
CA ARG A 15 -10.46 -7.50 12.90
C ARG A 15 -9.76 -6.68 13.96
N LEU A 16 -10.15 -5.42 14.11
CA LEU A 16 -9.66 -4.59 15.22
C LEU A 16 -10.43 -4.97 16.49
N ASN A 17 -9.75 -5.34 17.57
CA ASN A 17 -10.40 -5.68 18.84
C ASN A 17 -10.91 -4.43 19.59
N ILE A 18 -11.80 -3.67 18.96
CA ILE A 18 -12.40 -2.45 19.49
C ILE A 18 -13.87 -2.75 19.78
N ASP A 19 -14.21 -2.83 21.06
CA ASP A 19 -15.58 -3.10 21.53
C ASP A 19 -16.43 -1.82 21.56
N ALA A 20 -16.55 -1.17 20.40
CA ALA A 20 -17.35 0.04 20.22
C ALA A 20 -17.95 0.09 18.81
N HIS A 21 -19.07 0.80 18.68
CA HIS A 21 -19.65 1.14 17.38
C HIS A 21 -18.92 2.30 16.69
N ILE A 22 -18.39 3.22 17.50
CA ILE A 22 -17.64 4.39 17.07
C ILE A 22 -16.46 4.52 18.02
N HIS A 23 -15.26 4.67 17.46
CA HIS A 23 -14.03 4.89 18.20
C HIS A 23 -13.41 6.20 17.74
N GLU A 24 -13.18 7.11 18.67
CA GLU A 24 -12.57 8.40 18.36
C GLU A 24 -11.07 8.24 18.13
N LEU A 25 -10.59 8.68 16.97
CA LEU A 25 -9.17 8.67 16.63
C LEU A 25 -8.52 10.05 16.90
N ALA A 26 -9.29 11.12 16.75
CA ALA A 26 -8.88 12.48 17.10
C ALA A 26 -10.09 13.37 17.35
N ASP A 27 -10.04 14.18 18.42
CA ASP A 27 -10.96 15.30 18.61
C ASP A 27 -10.16 16.54 19.00
N THR A 28 -10.00 17.44 18.04
CA THR A 28 -9.33 18.73 18.20
C THR A 28 -10.26 19.86 17.81
N GLY A 29 -9.90 21.10 18.15
CA GLY A 29 -10.69 22.27 17.74
C GLY A 29 -10.85 22.43 16.21
N VAL A 30 -9.99 21.77 15.42
CA VAL A 30 -9.93 21.91 13.95
C VAL A 30 -10.31 20.65 13.18
N GLU A 31 -10.29 19.48 13.81
CA GLU A 31 -10.71 18.22 13.20
C GLU A 31 -11.40 17.31 14.23
N HIS A 32 -12.38 16.55 13.78
CA HIS A 32 -12.96 15.45 14.56
C HIS A 32 -13.04 14.20 13.68
N VAL A 33 -12.35 13.15 14.09
CA VAL A 33 -12.09 11.95 13.30
C VAL A 33 -12.45 10.71 14.10
N VAL A 34 -13.28 9.86 13.49
CA VAL A 34 -13.77 8.64 14.11
C VAL A 34 -13.57 7.44 13.19
N LEU A 35 -13.29 6.30 13.78
CA LEU A 35 -13.36 4.97 13.18
C LEU A 35 -14.70 4.33 13.51
N ARG A 36 -15.31 3.67 12.54
CA ARG A 36 -16.55 2.91 12.73
C ARG A 36 -16.67 1.76 11.74
N ALA A 37 -17.61 0.86 11.98
CA ALA A 37 -18.03 -0.13 11.01
C ALA A 37 -18.66 0.55 9.78
N GLY A 38 -18.42 0.01 8.57
CA GLY A 38 -19.09 0.44 7.35
C GLY A 38 -20.61 0.20 7.38
N THR A 39 -21.03 -0.84 8.09
CA THR A 39 -22.45 -1.14 8.35
C THR A 39 -22.92 -0.52 9.66
N SER A 40 -24.00 0.27 9.60
CA SER A 40 -24.61 0.87 10.78
C SER A 40 -25.09 -0.19 11.78
N GLY A 41 -24.86 0.04 13.08
CA GLY A 41 -25.24 -0.88 14.15
C GLY A 41 -24.30 -2.07 14.35
N THR A 42 -23.30 -2.26 13.48
CA THR A 42 -22.25 -3.27 13.66
C THR A 42 -21.15 -2.73 14.58
N MET A 43 -20.57 -3.58 15.44
CA MET A 43 -19.39 -3.21 16.23
C MET A 43 -18.13 -3.28 15.37
N ILE A 44 -17.13 -2.45 15.68
CA ILE A 44 -15.86 -2.42 14.93
C ILE A 44 -15.18 -3.80 14.94
N LYS A 45 -15.20 -4.50 16.08
CA LYS A 45 -14.62 -5.85 16.22
C LYS A 45 -15.26 -6.94 15.37
N ASP A 46 -16.49 -6.75 14.90
CA ASP A 46 -17.26 -7.77 14.20
C ASP A 46 -17.14 -7.67 12.66
N THR A 47 -16.47 -6.63 12.14
CA THR A 47 -16.38 -6.38 10.69
C THR A 47 -14.99 -6.00 10.22
N GLY A 48 -14.70 -6.32 8.96
CA GLY A 48 -13.49 -5.87 8.26
C GLY A 48 -13.74 -4.66 7.38
N ASP A 49 -15.01 -4.37 7.12
CA ASP A 49 -15.45 -3.19 6.39
C ASP A 49 -15.53 -2.03 7.38
N LEU A 50 -14.58 -1.11 7.25
CA LEU A 50 -14.32 -0.04 8.20
C LEU A 50 -14.35 1.30 7.49
N VAL A 51 -14.68 2.33 8.26
CA VAL A 51 -14.73 3.70 7.79
C VAL A 51 -14.03 4.60 8.79
N VAL A 52 -13.09 5.40 8.29
CA VAL A 52 -12.61 6.58 9.00
C VAL A 52 -13.30 7.81 8.42
N GLU A 53 -14.01 8.54 9.27
CA GLU A 53 -14.71 9.77 8.92
C GLU A 53 -14.10 10.94 9.66
N GLY A 54 -13.74 11.99 8.93
CA GLY A 54 -13.29 13.25 9.48
C GLY A 54 -14.26 14.38 9.17
N SER A 55 -14.36 15.35 10.06
CA SER A 55 -15.25 16.50 9.94
C SER A 55 -14.59 17.78 10.48
N ARG A 56 -15.27 18.92 10.28
CA ARG A 56 -14.86 20.30 10.66
C ARG A 56 -13.90 21.00 9.69
N TYR A 57 -13.76 20.49 8.47
CA TYR A 57 -12.90 21.12 7.47
C TYR A 57 -13.57 22.34 6.83
N PRO A 58 -12.85 23.47 6.65
CA PRO A 58 -13.43 24.71 6.13
C PRO A 58 -13.77 24.66 4.65
N ASP A 59 -13.07 23.82 3.88
CA ASP A 59 -13.21 23.69 2.43
C ASP A 59 -12.95 22.25 1.97
N GLU A 60 -13.35 21.94 0.73
CA GLU A 60 -13.19 20.62 0.11
C GLU A 60 -11.73 20.19 0.04
N GLY A 61 -10.82 21.11 -0.34
CA GLY A 61 -9.40 20.83 -0.47
C GLY A 61 -8.77 20.43 0.87
N SER A 62 -9.14 21.12 1.96
CA SER A 62 -8.74 20.78 3.32
C SER A 62 -9.23 19.39 3.73
N ALA A 63 -10.47 19.02 3.40
CA ALA A 63 -11.01 17.69 3.68
C ALA A 63 -10.33 16.59 2.85
N VAL A 64 -10.01 16.86 1.57
CA VAL A 64 -9.24 15.93 0.71
C VAL A 64 -7.84 15.72 1.28
N ALA A 65 -7.15 16.79 1.65
CA ALA A 65 -5.80 16.73 2.21
C ALA A 65 -5.78 15.90 3.50
N ALA A 66 -6.69 16.19 4.44
CA ALA A 66 -6.82 15.45 5.68
C ALA A 66 -7.20 13.98 5.44
N GLY A 67 -8.16 13.71 4.54
CA GLY A 67 -8.55 12.35 4.18
C GLY A 67 -7.39 11.54 3.63
N ARG A 68 -6.54 12.13 2.77
CA ARG A 68 -5.33 11.47 2.24
C ARG A 68 -4.26 11.27 3.30
N GLU A 69 -4.10 12.22 4.22
CA GLU A 69 -3.19 12.09 5.37
C GLU A 69 -3.58 10.91 6.26
N TRP A 70 -4.85 10.84 6.67
CA TRP A 70 -5.37 9.73 7.46
C TRP A 70 -5.24 8.39 6.75
N ARG A 71 -5.50 8.36 5.45
CA ARG A 71 -5.32 7.16 4.61
C ARG A 71 -3.86 6.67 4.62
N ARG A 72 -2.89 7.59 4.47
CA ARG A 72 -1.46 7.24 4.57
C ARG A 72 -1.11 6.71 5.96
N ALA A 73 -1.54 7.39 7.01
CA ALA A 73 -1.28 6.99 8.40
C ALA A 73 -1.86 5.59 8.71
N LEU A 74 -3.10 5.33 8.29
CA LEU A 74 -3.75 4.03 8.45
C LEU A 74 -3.02 2.94 7.65
N THR A 75 -2.60 3.24 6.42
CA THR A 75 -1.84 2.28 5.58
C THR A 75 -0.56 1.82 6.28
N VAL A 76 0.21 2.76 6.85
CA VAL A 76 1.40 2.45 7.63
C VAL A 76 1.05 1.65 8.88
N ALA A 77 0.03 2.08 9.62
CA ALA A 77 -0.38 1.42 10.87
C ALA A 77 -0.79 -0.05 10.66
N PHE A 78 -1.60 -0.33 9.64
CA PHE A 78 -2.01 -1.68 9.30
C PHE A 78 -0.84 -2.54 8.81
N ALA A 79 0.01 -1.99 7.95
CA ALA A 79 1.19 -2.71 7.47
C ALA A 79 2.15 -3.09 8.62
N ARG A 80 2.38 -2.16 9.57
CA ARG A 80 3.18 -2.40 10.79
C ARG A 80 2.52 -3.36 11.77
N SER A 81 1.20 -3.51 11.72
CA SER A 81 0.45 -4.54 12.46
C SER A 81 0.32 -5.86 11.70
N HIS A 82 1.02 -5.99 10.56
CA HIS A 82 0.98 -7.15 9.67
C HIS A 82 -0.44 -7.53 9.22
N ALA A 83 -1.26 -6.51 8.96
CA ALA A 83 -2.64 -6.64 8.53
C ALA A 83 -2.81 -6.00 7.14
N GLY A 84 -3.38 -6.75 6.21
CA GLY A 84 -3.66 -6.26 4.86
C GLY A 84 -4.90 -5.37 4.84
N ALA A 85 -4.72 -4.08 4.52
CA ALA A 85 -5.81 -3.12 4.37
C ALA A 85 -5.93 -2.65 2.91
N ASP A 86 -7.16 -2.62 2.39
CA ASP A 86 -7.49 -2.11 1.06
C ASP A 86 -8.33 -0.86 1.20
N PHE A 87 -7.78 0.27 0.80
CA PHE A 87 -8.47 1.55 0.87
C PHE A 87 -9.14 1.95 -0.45
N GLY A 88 -9.09 1.12 -1.49
CA GLY A 88 -9.66 1.42 -2.81
C GLY A 88 -8.80 2.36 -3.66
N PRO A 89 -9.33 2.91 -4.76
CA PRO A 89 -8.67 3.95 -5.55
C PRO A 89 -8.62 5.30 -4.80
N ASP A 90 -7.72 6.19 -5.23
CA ASP A 90 -7.64 7.61 -4.80
C ASP A 90 -7.78 8.56 -6.00
N ASP A 91 -8.38 8.04 -7.08
CA ASP A 91 -8.44 8.71 -8.39
C ASP A 91 -9.63 9.67 -8.48
N SER A 92 -10.67 9.43 -7.66
CA SER A 92 -11.84 10.29 -7.49
C SER A 92 -12.16 10.40 -6.02
N VAL A 93 -12.37 11.64 -5.56
CA VAL A 93 -12.84 11.96 -4.20
C VAL A 93 -14.29 12.41 -4.17
N THR A 94 -14.89 12.59 -5.34
CA THR A 94 -16.28 12.99 -5.51
C THR A 94 -17.14 11.74 -5.60
N PRO A 95 -18.23 11.64 -4.83
CA PRO A 95 -19.14 10.52 -4.95
C PRO A 95 -19.82 10.53 -6.33
N SER A 96 -19.99 9.35 -6.92
CA SER A 96 -20.76 9.17 -8.16
C SER A 96 -22.23 9.55 -8.01
N THR A 97 -22.76 9.48 -6.79
CA THR A 97 -24.11 9.91 -6.44
C THR A 97 -24.11 10.78 -5.20
N ASP A 98 -24.63 11.99 -5.33
CA ASP A 98 -24.95 12.90 -4.23
C ASP A 98 -26.25 13.64 -4.56
N MET A 99 -27.35 13.25 -3.93
CA MET A 99 -28.66 13.82 -4.23
C MET A 99 -29.59 13.84 -3.02
N ILE A 100 -30.47 14.83 -2.98
CA ILE A 100 -31.62 14.84 -2.08
C ILE A 100 -32.73 14.03 -2.74
N VAL A 101 -33.23 13.00 -2.06
CA VAL A 101 -34.23 12.10 -2.62
C VAL A 101 -35.64 12.63 -2.34
N PRO A 102 -36.39 13.06 -3.37
CA PRO A 102 -37.73 13.60 -3.16
C PRO A 102 -38.78 12.51 -2.90
N ASN A 103 -38.59 11.30 -3.44
CA ASN A 103 -39.49 10.17 -3.27
C ASN A 103 -38.69 8.85 -3.34
N PRO A 104 -38.26 8.28 -2.20
CA PRO A 104 -37.43 7.09 -2.18
C PRO A 104 -38.23 5.85 -2.62
N PRO A 105 -37.69 5.00 -3.51
CA PRO A 105 -38.25 3.67 -3.77
C PRO A 105 -38.45 2.86 -2.47
N ASP A 106 -39.42 1.94 -2.46
CA ASP A 106 -39.77 1.14 -1.26
C ASP A 106 -38.56 0.45 -0.59
N LEU A 107 -37.57 0.03 -1.40
CA LEU A 107 -36.33 -0.56 -0.91
C LEU A 107 -35.52 0.41 -0.03
N PHE A 108 -35.47 1.70 -0.39
CA PHE A 108 -34.79 2.73 0.40
C PHE A 108 -35.57 3.09 1.67
N ALA A 109 -36.90 3.10 1.60
CA ALA A 109 -37.74 3.28 2.78
C ALA A 109 -37.51 2.16 3.82
N GLN A 110 -37.36 0.90 3.37
CA GLN A 110 -36.98 -0.23 4.25
C GLN A 110 -35.58 -0.08 4.88
N MET A 111 -34.72 0.77 4.31
CA MET A 111 -33.38 1.08 4.82
C MET A 111 -33.35 2.38 5.64
N GLY A 112 -34.52 2.94 5.98
CA GLY A 112 -34.63 4.14 6.80
C GLY A 112 -34.25 5.43 6.07
N ILE A 113 -34.46 5.49 4.75
CA ILE A 113 -34.30 6.68 3.93
C ILE A 113 -35.67 7.25 3.62
N ASP A 114 -35.87 8.51 4.00
CA ASP A 114 -37.12 9.25 3.93
C ASP A 114 -37.07 10.31 2.81
N PRO A 115 -38.24 10.77 2.31
CA PRO A 115 -38.32 11.95 1.46
C PRO A 115 -37.60 13.16 2.07
N GLY A 116 -36.68 13.75 1.32
CA GLY A 116 -35.87 14.90 1.75
C GLY A 116 -34.51 14.54 2.34
N ASP A 117 -34.20 13.25 2.54
CA ASP A 117 -32.86 12.83 2.90
C ASP A 117 -31.87 13.03 1.76
N ARG A 118 -30.65 13.43 2.11
CA ARG A 118 -29.51 13.43 1.20
C ARG A 118 -28.84 12.07 1.22
N ILE A 119 -28.79 11.40 0.06
CA ILE A 119 -28.12 10.12 -0.12
C ILE A 119 -26.80 10.34 -0.86
N VAL A 120 -25.75 9.69 -0.36
CA VAL A 120 -24.45 9.63 -1.01
C VAL A 120 -24.06 8.17 -1.25
N SER A 121 -23.54 7.85 -2.44
CA SER A 121 -22.96 6.53 -2.73
C SER A 121 -21.75 6.28 -1.83
N ASP A 122 -21.78 5.21 -1.05
CA ASP A 122 -20.69 4.86 -0.13
C ASP A 122 -19.63 4.01 -0.84
N GLU A 123 -18.83 4.69 -1.65
CA GLU A 123 -17.77 4.08 -2.46
C GLU A 123 -16.57 3.66 -1.60
N HIS A 124 -15.97 2.55 -1.99
CA HIS A 124 -14.72 2.07 -1.41
C HIS A 124 -13.58 3.00 -1.87
N GLY A 125 -12.97 3.75 -0.96
CA GLY A 125 -12.16 4.90 -1.35
C GLY A 125 -12.22 6.06 -0.37
N LEU A 126 -11.55 7.14 -0.74
CA LEU A 126 -11.73 8.44 -0.12
C LEU A 126 -12.90 9.17 -0.81
N LEU A 127 -13.87 9.62 -0.04
CA LEU A 127 -14.93 10.51 -0.47
C LEU A 127 -14.88 11.82 0.33
N VAL A 128 -15.18 12.94 -0.33
CA VAL A 128 -15.34 14.24 0.31
C VAL A 128 -16.71 14.80 -0.03
N VAL A 129 -17.42 15.25 1.00
CA VAL A 129 -18.78 15.78 0.89
C VAL A 129 -18.95 16.98 1.80
N THR A 130 -19.92 17.82 1.48
CA THR A 130 -20.37 18.88 2.38
C THR A 130 -20.98 18.25 3.62
N SER A 131 -20.64 18.74 4.82
CA SER A 131 -21.12 18.14 6.07
C SER A 131 -22.63 18.32 6.25
N GLU A 132 -23.19 19.40 5.70
CA GLU A 132 -24.60 19.73 5.81
C GLU A 132 -25.25 19.89 4.41
N PRO A 133 -26.50 19.42 4.23
CA PRO A 133 -27.25 18.56 5.16
C PRO A 133 -26.56 17.19 5.33
N ARG A 134 -26.66 16.62 6.54
CA ARG A 134 -25.99 15.36 6.90
C ARG A 134 -26.35 14.22 5.92
N PRO A 135 -25.37 13.63 5.22
CA PRO A 135 -25.64 12.57 4.25
C PRO A 135 -25.92 11.21 4.91
N LYS A 136 -26.83 10.43 4.30
CA LYS A 136 -27.00 8.99 4.54
C LYS A 136 -26.22 8.22 3.46
N PHE A 137 -25.30 7.38 3.91
CA PHE A 137 -24.40 6.60 3.06
C PHE A 137 -25.01 5.22 2.74
N PHE A 138 -24.97 4.82 1.47
CA PHE A 138 -25.56 3.55 1.01
C PHE A 138 -24.55 2.68 0.26
N PHE A 139 -24.48 1.39 0.61
CA PHE A 139 -23.67 0.37 -0.07
C PHE A 139 -24.18 -1.07 0.15
N MET A 140 -23.84 -2.00 -0.75
CA MET A 140 -24.10 -3.44 -0.65
C MET A 140 -22.83 -4.31 -0.72
N GLN A 141 -22.46 -5.03 0.35
CA GLN A 141 -21.57 -6.23 0.32
C GLN A 141 -21.53 -6.97 1.68
N ALA A 142 -21.04 -8.22 1.75
CA ALA A 142 -21.00 -9.07 2.95
C ALA A 142 -19.76 -9.96 3.02
N HIS A 143 -18.94 -10.01 4.11
CA HIS A 143 -17.85 -10.99 4.39
C HIS A 143 -17.48 -11.08 5.92
N GLY A 144 -16.89 -12.21 6.40
CA GLY A 144 -16.51 -12.49 7.83
C GLY A 144 -14.99 -12.58 8.11
N ALA A 145 -14.53 -12.49 9.38
CA ALA A 145 -13.10 -12.73 9.79
C ALA A 145 -12.81 -12.88 11.32
N VAL A 146 -11.51 -12.81 11.72
CA VAL A 146 -10.89 -13.13 13.03
C VAL A 146 -10.19 -11.90 13.67
N ALA A 147 -10.13 -11.73 14.99
CA ALA A 147 -9.67 -10.48 15.66
C ALA A 147 -8.20 -10.40 16.13
N ARG A 148 -7.63 -9.16 16.16
CA ARG A 148 -6.28 -8.76 16.64
C ARG A 148 -6.32 -7.54 17.59
N GLY A 149 -5.33 -7.45 18.49
CA GLY A 149 -5.25 -6.48 19.62
C GLY A 149 -5.05 -5.00 19.25
N ASP A 150 -5.42 -4.12 20.18
CA ASP A 150 -5.75 -2.69 20.04
C ASP A 150 -4.62 -1.70 20.39
N GLU A 151 -3.88 -1.92 21.48
CA GLU A 151 -2.89 -0.93 21.98
C GLU A 151 -1.73 -0.65 21.01
N GLN A 152 -1.21 -1.69 20.35
CA GLN A 152 -0.11 -1.55 19.39
C GLN A 152 -0.55 -0.85 18.09
N PHE A 153 -1.81 -1.04 17.67
CA PHE A 153 -2.36 -0.41 16.48
C PHE A 153 -2.49 1.10 16.66
N VAL A 154 -3.02 1.54 17.81
CA VAL A 154 -3.17 2.97 18.13
C VAL A 154 -1.80 3.65 18.25
N ALA A 155 -0.82 3.00 18.88
CA ALA A 155 0.55 3.52 18.94
C ALA A 155 1.18 3.68 17.54
N ASN A 156 1.02 2.69 16.67
CA ASN A 156 1.54 2.74 15.29
C ASN A 156 0.86 3.85 14.47
N LEU A 157 -0.46 4.05 14.65
CA LEU A 157 -1.22 5.09 13.97
C LEU A 157 -0.76 6.50 14.36
N ASN A 158 -0.57 6.76 15.65
CA ASN A 158 -0.11 8.06 16.13
C ASN A 158 1.31 8.37 15.63
N ASN A 159 2.23 7.41 15.71
CA ASN A 159 3.60 7.56 15.17
C ASN A 159 3.60 7.79 13.66
N ALA A 160 2.70 7.12 12.92
CA ALA A 160 2.58 7.31 11.48
C ALA A 160 2.09 8.73 11.13
N ARG A 161 1.11 9.28 11.89
CA ARG A 161 0.62 10.65 11.69
C ARG A 161 1.71 11.70 11.82
N GLU A 162 2.55 11.58 12.85
CA GLU A 162 3.68 12.51 13.07
C GLU A 162 4.67 12.52 11.90
N ARG A 163 4.78 11.41 11.16
CA ARG A 163 5.70 11.24 10.02
C ARG A 163 5.03 11.45 8.65
N SER A 164 3.70 11.36 8.55
CA SER A 164 2.95 11.35 7.28
C SER A 164 2.57 12.73 6.73
N GLY A 165 3.08 13.80 7.32
CA GLY A 165 2.85 15.18 6.87
C GLY A 165 3.41 15.50 5.47
N GLN A 166 4.22 14.60 4.89
CA GLN A 166 4.75 14.73 3.53
C GLN A 166 3.92 13.90 2.52
N ASN A 167 3.74 14.44 1.32
CA ASN A 167 3.11 13.73 0.21
C ASN A 167 4.02 12.59 -0.25
N TRP A 168 3.45 11.39 -0.45
CA TRP A 168 4.20 10.26 -0.99
C TRP A 168 4.47 10.43 -2.48
N SER A 169 5.66 9.97 -2.90
CA SER A 169 5.95 9.71 -4.32
C SER A 169 5.02 8.62 -4.89
N PRO A 170 4.78 8.60 -6.22
CA PRO A 170 4.02 7.53 -6.88
C PRO A 170 4.58 6.13 -6.59
N GLU A 171 5.91 6.02 -6.52
CA GLU A 171 6.66 4.80 -6.22
C GLU A 171 6.36 4.32 -4.80
N LYS A 172 6.43 5.21 -3.81
CA LYS A 172 6.12 4.90 -2.40
C LYS A 172 4.66 4.48 -2.23
N ALA A 173 3.73 5.17 -2.89
CA ALA A 173 2.32 4.80 -2.89
C ALA A 173 2.08 3.41 -3.54
N LEU A 174 2.78 3.10 -4.64
CA LEU A 174 2.72 1.80 -5.28
C LEU A 174 3.30 0.69 -4.37
N ALA A 175 4.46 0.92 -3.77
CA ALA A 175 5.10 -0.05 -2.88
C ALA A 175 4.20 -0.38 -1.66
N HIS A 176 3.56 0.61 -1.03
CA HIS A 176 2.58 0.36 0.02
C HIS A 176 1.39 -0.49 -0.45
N ARG A 177 0.86 -0.26 -1.67
CA ARG A 177 -0.21 -1.09 -2.24
C ARG A 177 0.25 -2.53 -2.50
N VAL A 178 1.48 -2.72 -2.97
CA VAL A 178 2.07 -4.05 -3.19
C VAL A 178 2.23 -4.80 -1.85
N VAL A 179 2.70 -4.12 -0.80
CA VAL A 179 2.79 -4.70 0.56
C VAL A 179 1.39 -5.08 1.09
N ALA A 180 0.40 -4.20 0.95
CA ALA A 180 -0.97 -4.51 1.34
C ALA A 180 -1.53 -5.72 0.57
N SER A 181 -1.19 -5.86 -0.71
CA SER A 181 -1.53 -7.05 -1.50
C SER A 181 -0.85 -8.31 -0.96
N ALA A 182 0.44 -8.24 -0.60
CA ALA A 182 1.18 -9.35 -0.01
C ALA A 182 0.58 -9.82 1.31
N LEU A 183 0.17 -8.88 2.17
CA LEU A 183 -0.45 -9.20 3.46
C LEU A 183 -1.83 -9.87 3.32
N ARG A 184 -2.49 -9.72 2.17
CA ARG A 184 -3.79 -10.36 1.86
C ARG A 184 -3.66 -11.69 1.13
N ASP A 185 -2.50 -11.96 0.53
CA ASP A 185 -2.27 -13.21 -0.17
C ASP A 185 -2.01 -14.33 0.84
N THR A 186 -2.50 -15.54 0.57
CA THR A 186 -2.27 -16.73 1.40
C THR A 186 -1.20 -17.65 0.83
N ASN A 187 -0.70 -17.37 -0.39
CA ASN A 187 0.33 -18.15 -1.06
C ASN A 187 1.74 -17.58 -0.77
N PRO A 188 2.63 -18.33 -0.08
CA PRO A 188 3.97 -17.85 0.25
C PRO A 188 4.84 -17.49 -0.96
N GLU A 189 4.63 -18.11 -2.13
CA GLU A 189 5.37 -17.77 -3.34
C GLU A 189 4.99 -16.38 -3.83
N THR A 190 3.69 -16.09 -3.91
CA THR A 190 3.19 -14.79 -4.38
C THR A 190 3.51 -13.67 -3.39
N GLN A 191 3.34 -13.94 -2.08
CA GLN A 191 3.75 -13.00 -1.03
C GLN A 191 5.22 -12.61 -1.15
N HIS A 192 6.10 -13.60 -1.33
CA HIS A 192 7.54 -13.37 -1.45
C HIS A 192 7.86 -12.53 -2.70
N ILE A 193 7.23 -12.85 -3.84
CA ILE A 193 7.39 -12.07 -5.08
C ILE A 193 6.93 -10.63 -4.85
N GLN A 194 5.73 -10.42 -4.31
CA GLN A 194 5.18 -9.08 -4.06
C GLN A 194 6.07 -8.27 -3.11
N LEU A 195 6.53 -8.84 -1.99
CA LEU A 195 7.41 -8.14 -1.06
C LEU A 195 8.75 -7.75 -1.71
N THR A 196 9.35 -8.61 -2.53
CA THR A 196 10.54 -8.24 -3.29
C THR A 196 10.25 -7.18 -4.35
N THR A 197 9.09 -7.23 -5.01
CA THR A 197 8.66 -6.19 -5.96
C THR A 197 8.44 -4.85 -5.26
N ALA A 198 7.94 -4.84 -4.03
CA ALA A 198 7.82 -3.59 -3.26
C ALA A 198 9.18 -2.92 -3.02
N VAL A 199 10.24 -3.71 -2.80
CA VAL A 199 11.61 -3.17 -2.78
C VAL A 199 12.00 -2.64 -4.16
N GLU A 200 11.81 -3.43 -5.23
CA GLU A 200 12.15 -3.05 -6.62
C GLU A 200 11.51 -1.71 -7.03
N VAL A 201 10.26 -1.47 -6.63
CA VAL A 201 9.52 -0.22 -6.91
C VAL A 201 10.16 1.00 -6.25
N LEU A 202 10.78 0.84 -5.09
CA LEU A 202 11.43 1.91 -4.35
C LEU A 202 12.86 2.21 -4.81
N LEU A 203 13.44 1.33 -5.64
CA LEU A 203 14.81 1.51 -6.10
C LEU A 203 14.90 2.64 -7.10
N GLN A 204 15.87 3.52 -6.89
CA GLN A 204 16.33 4.41 -7.93
C GLN A 204 17.27 3.66 -8.87
N GLN A 205 17.12 3.90 -10.17
CA GLN A 205 18.01 3.36 -11.17
C GLN A 205 19.41 3.95 -10.97
N GLN A 206 20.44 3.10 -11.03
CA GLN A 206 21.83 3.51 -10.88
C GLN A 206 22.61 3.06 -12.10
N ASP A 207 23.46 3.95 -12.61
CA ASP A 207 24.45 3.58 -13.62
C ASP A 207 25.49 2.63 -13.01
N ARG A 208 26.10 1.81 -13.86
CA ARG A 208 27.25 1.02 -13.44
C ARG A 208 28.44 1.91 -13.04
N PRO A 209 29.37 1.39 -12.22
CA PRO A 209 30.65 2.04 -11.97
C PRO A 209 31.33 2.51 -13.26
N GLN A 210 31.94 3.70 -13.23
CA GLN A 210 32.45 4.38 -14.43
C GLN A 210 33.38 3.51 -15.27
N ASP A 211 34.23 2.72 -14.64
CA ASP A 211 35.14 1.79 -15.30
C ASP A 211 34.41 0.72 -16.13
N VAL A 212 33.33 0.16 -15.59
CA VAL A 212 32.47 -0.80 -16.31
C VAL A 212 31.66 -0.09 -17.39
N PHE A 213 31.13 1.09 -17.09
CA PHE A 213 30.39 1.91 -18.05
C PHE A 213 31.24 2.27 -19.27
N ASP A 214 32.51 2.67 -19.06
CA ASP A 214 33.44 3.01 -20.13
C ASP A 214 33.73 1.83 -21.05
N VAL A 215 33.91 0.62 -20.47
CA VAL A 215 34.13 -0.61 -21.23
C VAL A 215 32.88 -0.99 -22.05
N LEU A 216 31.69 -0.92 -21.45
CA LEU A 216 30.44 -1.19 -22.15
C LEU A 216 30.19 -0.17 -23.26
N SER A 217 30.48 1.11 -23.02
CA SER A 217 30.38 2.17 -24.01
C SER A 217 31.32 1.93 -25.20
N GLN A 218 32.53 1.40 -24.97
CA GLN A 218 33.43 0.98 -26.04
C GLN A 218 32.82 -0.16 -26.87
N PHE A 219 32.27 -1.20 -26.24
CA PHE A 219 31.60 -2.28 -26.97
C PHE A 219 30.39 -1.79 -27.77
N ILE A 220 29.61 -0.86 -27.23
CA ILE A 220 28.50 -0.23 -27.95
C ILE A 220 29.01 0.47 -29.19
N ASN A 221 30.06 1.29 -29.07
CA ASN A 221 30.66 1.99 -30.21
C ASN A 221 31.17 1.01 -31.28
N ASP A 222 31.81 -0.09 -30.88
CA ASP A 222 32.30 -1.12 -31.80
C ASP A 222 31.14 -1.80 -32.56
N VAL A 223 30.05 -2.13 -31.87
CA VAL A 223 28.85 -2.72 -32.49
C VAL A 223 28.13 -1.70 -33.38
N GLU A 224 28.12 -0.41 -33.02
CA GLU A 224 27.57 0.66 -33.84
C GLU A 224 28.33 0.87 -35.16
N GLN A 225 29.64 0.59 -35.19
CA GLN A 225 30.46 0.66 -36.40
C GLN A 225 30.38 -0.60 -37.27
N GLY A 226 29.81 -1.69 -36.77
CA GLY A 226 29.65 -2.95 -37.50
C GLY A 226 28.52 -2.94 -38.54
N ASP A 227 28.47 -4.02 -39.32
CA ASP A 227 27.51 -4.24 -40.40
C ASP A 227 26.05 -4.16 -39.92
N GLU A 228 25.22 -3.56 -40.77
CA GLU A 228 23.82 -3.27 -40.46
C GLU A 228 22.94 -4.53 -40.56
N GLY A 229 22.08 -4.75 -39.57
CA GLY A 229 21.15 -5.88 -39.54
C GLY A 229 20.52 -6.15 -38.18
N ASP A 230 19.60 -7.11 -38.12
CA ASP A 230 18.85 -7.45 -36.91
C ASP A 230 19.74 -7.89 -35.73
N ILE A 231 20.90 -8.48 -36.03
CA ILE A 231 21.87 -8.90 -35.02
C ILE A 231 22.49 -7.68 -34.33
N LYS A 232 22.86 -6.65 -35.09
CA LYS A 232 23.40 -5.39 -34.56
C LYS A 232 22.41 -4.74 -33.59
N LYS A 233 21.14 -4.62 -34.00
CA LYS A 233 20.09 -4.06 -33.16
C LYS A 233 19.93 -4.84 -31.85
N ARG A 234 19.83 -6.17 -31.92
CA ARG A 234 19.73 -7.02 -30.73
C ARG A 234 20.93 -6.89 -29.79
N LEU A 235 22.14 -6.80 -30.32
CA LEU A 235 23.35 -6.62 -29.52
C LEU A 235 23.38 -5.25 -28.84
N LEU A 236 22.98 -4.19 -29.54
CA LEU A 236 22.88 -2.86 -28.97
C LEU A 236 21.83 -2.78 -27.87
N ASP A 237 20.67 -3.42 -28.06
CA ASP A 237 19.61 -3.48 -27.04
C ASP A 237 20.15 -4.14 -25.76
N ILE A 238 20.82 -5.30 -25.88
CA ILE A 238 21.43 -6.01 -24.72
C ILE A 238 22.50 -5.15 -24.04
N LEU A 239 23.43 -4.57 -24.82
CA LEU A 239 24.54 -3.81 -24.24
C LEU A 239 24.08 -2.51 -23.57
N ARG A 240 23.05 -1.86 -24.12
CA ARG A 240 22.46 -0.66 -23.54
C ARG A 240 21.68 -0.97 -22.27
N GLU A 241 20.94 -2.08 -22.23
CA GLU A 241 20.33 -2.59 -20.99
C GLU A 241 21.40 -2.89 -19.93
N ASP A 242 22.56 -3.41 -20.33
CA ASP A 242 23.67 -3.71 -19.44
C ASP A 242 24.43 -2.45 -18.93
N LEU A 243 24.15 -1.24 -19.43
CA LEU A 243 24.74 -0.01 -18.86
C LEU A 243 24.21 0.30 -17.46
N GLU A 244 23.04 -0.22 -17.14
CA GLU A 244 22.39 -0.04 -15.86
C GLU A 244 22.86 -1.10 -14.86
N GLU A 245 22.94 -0.72 -13.58
CA GLU A 245 23.31 -1.66 -12.54
C GLU A 245 22.19 -2.68 -12.30
N SER A 246 22.58 -3.91 -11.98
CA SER A 246 21.64 -4.96 -11.62
C SER A 246 20.79 -4.55 -10.41
N ILE A 247 19.50 -4.85 -10.46
CA ILE A 247 18.54 -4.64 -9.37
C ILE A 247 19.11 -5.13 -8.03
N SER A 248 19.72 -6.32 -8.01
CA SER A 248 20.25 -6.89 -6.77
C SER A 248 21.37 -6.03 -6.17
N ARG A 249 22.21 -5.40 -6.99
CA ARG A 249 23.31 -4.58 -6.52
C ARG A 249 22.83 -3.18 -6.13
N ALA A 250 22.06 -2.53 -6.99
CA ALA A 250 21.45 -1.22 -6.71
C ALA A 250 20.63 -1.27 -5.41
N ALA A 251 19.86 -2.33 -5.20
CA ALA A 251 19.12 -2.55 -3.96
C ALA A 251 20.02 -2.71 -2.73
N CYS A 252 21.11 -3.49 -2.82
CA CYS A 252 22.03 -3.62 -1.69
C CYS A 252 22.62 -2.25 -1.31
N ASP A 253 23.06 -1.48 -2.29
CA ASP A 253 23.73 -0.20 -2.04
C ASP A 253 22.74 0.83 -1.46
N GLN A 254 21.50 0.89 -1.96
CA GLN A 254 20.45 1.78 -1.43
C GLN A 254 19.91 1.33 -0.08
N LEU A 255 19.67 0.04 0.14
CA LEU A 255 19.21 -0.48 1.43
C LEU A 255 20.27 -0.29 2.51
N LEU A 256 21.55 -0.52 2.21
CA LEU A 256 22.65 -0.28 3.15
C LEU A 256 22.82 1.20 3.51
N ALA A 257 22.45 2.12 2.61
CA ALA A 257 22.55 3.56 2.87
C ALA A 257 21.56 4.03 3.94
N VAL A 258 20.42 3.33 4.10
CA VAL A 258 19.32 3.78 4.95
C VAL A 258 18.97 2.82 6.09
N LEU A 259 19.35 1.54 5.99
CA LEU A 259 19.08 0.51 7.00
C LEU A 259 20.36 0.07 7.71
N THR A 260 20.35 0.10 9.04
CA THR A 260 21.48 -0.33 9.88
C THR A 260 21.22 -1.63 10.64
N ASP A 261 19.98 -2.11 10.65
CA ASP A 261 19.55 -3.29 11.40
C ASP A 261 20.00 -4.61 10.75
N THR A 262 19.89 -5.70 11.52
CA THR A 262 20.07 -7.06 11.02
C THR A 262 18.74 -7.75 10.81
N TYR A 263 18.61 -8.55 9.75
CA TYR A 263 17.40 -9.31 9.40
C TYR A 263 17.71 -10.80 9.35
N ASP A 264 16.99 -11.62 10.10
CA ASP A 264 17.31 -13.06 10.29
C ASP A 264 18.78 -13.28 10.72
N GLY A 265 19.27 -12.42 11.61
CA GLY A 265 20.66 -12.41 12.10
C GLY A 265 21.73 -12.08 11.05
N LYS A 266 21.35 -11.55 9.89
CA LYS A 266 22.25 -11.20 8.78
C LYS A 266 22.26 -9.70 8.54
N THR A 267 23.35 -9.21 7.96
CA THR A 267 23.43 -7.85 7.43
C THR A 267 22.40 -7.65 6.31
N VAL A 268 22.00 -6.39 6.08
CA VAL A 268 21.00 -6.00 5.08
C VAL A 268 21.31 -6.57 3.69
N ASP A 269 22.54 -6.42 3.20
CA ASP A 269 22.96 -6.91 1.88
C ASP A 269 22.91 -8.44 1.78
N THR A 270 23.37 -9.14 2.83
CA THR A 270 23.40 -10.60 2.86
C THR A 270 21.98 -11.18 2.91
N PHE A 271 21.11 -10.56 3.71
CA PHE A 271 19.71 -10.96 3.79
C PHE A 271 18.98 -10.66 2.47
N PHE A 272 19.12 -9.44 1.93
CA PHE A 272 18.47 -9.05 0.67
C PHE A 272 18.88 -9.95 -0.50
N ARG A 273 20.19 -10.23 -0.68
CA ARG A 273 20.65 -11.14 -1.74
C ARG A 273 20.02 -12.54 -1.63
N ARG A 274 19.84 -13.04 -0.42
CA ARG A 274 19.18 -14.34 -0.19
C ARG A 274 17.72 -14.31 -0.63
N VAL A 275 16.94 -13.32 -0.19
CA VAL A 275 15.51 -13.24 -0.54
C VAL A 275 15.32 -12.93 -2.03
N TYR A 276 16.21 -12.14 -2.63
CA TYR A 276 16.18 -11.84 -4.07
C TYR A 276 16.55 -13.08 -4.90
N ASP A 277 17.54 -13.87 -4.48
CA ASP A 277 17.84 -15.17 -5.10
C ASP A 277 16.65 -16.14 -5.03
N MET A 278 15.93 -16.16 -3.91
CA MET A 278 14.71 -16.98 -3.78
C MET A 278 13.65 -16.55 -4.80
N ARG A 279 13.39 -15.24 -4.97
CA ARG A 279 12.47 -14.71 -6.00
C ARG A 279 12.96 -15.06 -7.41
N SER A 280 14.25 -14.89 -7.69
CA SER A 280 14.86 -15.26 -8.96
C SER A 280 14.61 -16.73 -9.31
N ARG A 281 14.81 -17.65 -8.35
CA ARG A 281 14.52 -19.08 -8.53
C ARG A 281 13.04 -19.44 -8.63
N LEU A 282 12.13 -18.58 -8.14
CA LEU A 282 10.68 -18.75 -8.34
C LEU A 282 10.24 -18.35 -9.75
N LEU A 283 10.79 -17.28 -10.31
CA LEU A 283 10.33 -16.70 -11.58
C LEU A 283 11.06 -17.26 -12.80
N HIS A 284 12.33 -17.62 -12.67
CA HIS A 284 13.10 -18.13 -13.79
C HIS A 284 13.01 -19.66 -13.88
N ARG A 285 12.90 -20.16 -15.13
CA ARG A 285 13.04 -21.60 -15.40
C ARG A 285 14.42 -22.04 -14.91
N LYS A 286 14.49 -23.23 -14.28
CA LYS A 286 15.75 -23.84 -13.79
C LYS A 286 16.84 -23.70 -14.86
N ARG A 287 17.81 -22.81 -14.65
CA ARG A 287 18.92 -22.62 -15.59
C ARG A 287 19.99 -23.69 -15.36
N ARG A 288 20.06 -24.23 -14.14
CA ARG A 288 21.05 -25.26 -13.76
C ARG A 288 20.40 -26.41 -12.96
N LYS A 289 20.90 -27.63 -13.17
CA LYS A 289 20.45 -28.87 -12.49
C LYS A 289 20.50 -28.80 -10.95
N LYS A 290 21.29 -27.86 -10.39
CA LYS A 290 21.47 -27.64 -8.95
C LYS A 290 20.58 -26.53 -8.36
N GLU A 291 19.91 -25.72 -9.17
CA GLU A 291 18.99 -24.68 -8.69
C GLU A 291 17.67 -25.34 -8.25
N LYS A 292 17.50 -25.49 -6.93
CA LYS A 292 16.24 -25.94 -6.35
C LYS A 292 15.29 -24.76 -6.23
N ARG A 293 14.07 -24.90 -6.73
CA ARG A 293 12.99 -23.92 -6.48
C ARG A 293 12.76 -23.86 -4.95
N PRO A 294 12.66 -22.66 -4.34
CA PRO A 294 12.30 -22.54 -2.94
C PRO A 294 10.97 -23.25 -2.64
N THR A 295 10.90 -23.89 -1.49
CA THR A 295 9.67 -24.50 -0.97
C THR A 295 8.82 -23.46 -0.23
N PRO A 296 7.50 -23.68 -0.09
CA PRO A 296 6.64 -22.82 0.72
C PRO A 296 7.14 -22.65 2.17
N THR A 297 7.74 -23.69 2.76
CA THR A 297 8.33 -23.64 4.10
C THR A 297 9.53 -22.71 4.16
N GLU A 298 10.44 -22.78 3.18
CA GLU A 298 11.61 -21.88 3.11
C GLU A 298 11.21 -20.42 2.94
N LEU A 299 10.15 -20.16 2.16
CA LEU A 299 9.59 -18.82 1.95
C LEU A 299 8.92 -18.28 3.22
N SER A 300 8.09 -19.11 3.86
CA SER A 300 7.43 -18.74 5.12
C SER A 300 8.43 -18.43 6.22
N ALA A 301 9.56 -19.15 6.26
CA ALA A 301 10.62 -18.94 7.26
C ALA A 301 11.32 -17.58 7.16
N VAL A 302 11.30 -16.93 6.00
CA VAL A 302 11.91 -15.60 5.80
C VAL A 302 10.88 -14.47 5.71
N HIS A 303 9.59 -14.80 5.63
CA HIS A 303 8.51 -13.85 5.38
C HIS A 303 8.51 -12.68 6.38
N PHE A 304 8.56 -12.98 7.67
CA PHE A 304 8.50 -11.96 8.73
C PHE A 304 9.63 -10.94 8.62
N GLU A 305 10.87 -11.42 8.45
CA GLU A 305 12.05 -10.55 8.32
C GLU A 305 12.09 -9.80 6.99
N LEU A 306 11.59 -10.41 5.91
CA LEU A 306 11.43 -9.74 4.61
C LEU A 306 10.40 -8.60 4.72
N LEU A 307 9.24 -8.87 5.31
CA LEU A 307 8.22 -7.86 5.54
C LEU A 307 8.76 -6.72 6.40
N ARG A 308 9.45 -7.03 7.50
CA ARG A 308 10.07 -6.02 8.38
C ARG A 308 11.04 -5.13 7.60
N MET A 309 11.96 -5.72 6.83
CA MET A 309 12.92 -4.98 6.02
C MET A 309 12.24 -4.08 4.98
N VAL A 310 11.18 -4.55 4.32
CA VAL A 310 10.42 -3.76 3.34
C VAL A 310 9.75 -2.56 4.02
N LEU A 311 9.17 -2.75 5.21
CA LEU A 311 8.54 -1.67 5.97
C LEU A 311 9.57 -0.66 6.49
N ASP A 312 10.74 -1.12 6.92
CA ASP A 312 11.83 -0.24 7.34
C ASP A 312 12.37 0.58 6.16
N PHE A 313 12.46 -0.03 4.98
CA PHE A 313 12.85 0.70 3.76
C PHE A 313 11.79 1.73 3.35
N LEU A 314 10.50 1.39 3.42
CA LEU A 314 9.40 2.32 3.16
C LEU A 314 9.41 3.53 4.11
N ASP A 315 9.73 3.31 5.38
CA ASP A 315 9.82 4.38 6.37
C ASP A 315 11.04 5.28 6.14
N ALA A 316 12.14 4.73 5.60
CA ALA A 316 13.38 5.45 5.36
C ALA A 316 13.47 6.13 3.97
N SER A 317 12.73 5.64 2.98
CA SER A 317 12.65 6.23 1.64
C SER A 317 11.69 7.42 1.62
N GLU A 318 12.12 8.58 1.12
CA GLU A 318 11.27 9.77 0.93
C GLU A 318 10.36 9.63 -0.31
#